data_AF-A0A374W9E5-F1
#
_entry.id   AF-A0A374W9E5-F1
#
_cell.length_a   1.000
_cell.length_b   1.000
_cell.length_c   1.000
_cell.angle_alpha   90.00
_cell.angle_beta   90.00
_cell.angle_gamma   90.00
#
_symmetry.space_group_name_H-M   'P 1'
#
loop_
_entity.id
_entity.type
_entity.pdbx_description
1 polymer ?
#
loop_
_entity_poly.entity_id
_entity_poly.type
_entity_poly.pdbx_seq_one_letter_code
_entity_poly.pdbx_strand_id
1 'polypeptide(L)'
;MRKIIISLLWLLLTDCYSQEKYIPQSTNFAEFAIYEAITDFADNCRLFKQDSIFNVHIEDTLRHVTLQRDQGTLKWVCDSVYTNILVVEILGEKDKIGYYPNAVVGSKGKLPSRYVIVKGKLFYWWDRDYPLTEEMLSVLKKYNVLTDMIYDGMLPEYSINDAQKGASYYFCRNDLSKYKRVVTNIATEYYSPPKLKCGN
;
A
#
# COMPACT_ATOMS: atom_id res chain seq x y z
N MET A 1 8.61 -58.53 17.19
CA MET A 1 7.86 -57.27 16.97
C MET A 1 8.37 -56.22 17.95
N ARG A 2 9.13 -55.23 17.48
CA ARG A 2 9.39 -54.00 18.24
C ARG A 2 9.70 -52.89 17.23
N LYS A 3 8.64 -52.20 16.82
CA LYS A 3 8.74 -50.98 16.00
C LYS A 3 9.29 -49.89 16.92
N ILE A 4 10.49 -49.41 16.63
CA ILE A 4 11.01 -48.19 17.24
C ILE A 4 11.42 -47.29 16.08
N ILE A 5 10.46 -46.46 15.69
CA ILE A 5 10.60 -45.32 14.79
C ILE A 5 11.35 -44.27 15.62
N ILE A 6 12.63 -44.02 15.34
CA ILE A 6 13.41 -42.95 15.97
C ILE A 6 13.68 -41.86 14.92
N SER A 7 13.10 -40.71 15.22
CA SER A 7 13.48 -39.34 14.84
C SER A 7 13.70 -39.00 13.37
N LEU A 8 12.59 -38.72 12.69
CA LEU A 8 12.51 -37.77 11.56
C LEU A 8 11.90 -36.43 12.04
N LEU A 9 12.25 -35.99 13.26
CA LEU A 9 11.63 -34.85 13.94
C LEU A 9 12.62 -33.70 14.21
N TRP A 10 13.56 -33.49 13.29
CA TRP A 10 14.55 -32.40 13.32
C TRP A 10 14.50 -31.52 12.05
N LEU A 11 13.29 -31.27 11.52
CA LEU A 11 13.07 -30.28 10.45
C LEU A 11 11.89 -29.33 10.74
N LEU A 12 11.49 -29.21 12.01
CA LEU A 12 10.66 -28.11 12.47
C LEU A 12 11.53 -27.10 13.22
N LEU A 13 12.61 -26.65 12.58
CA LEU A 13 13.01 -25.25 12.75
C LEU A 13 11.91 -24.45 12.04
N THR A 14 10.76 -24.32 12.70
CA THR A 14 9.91 -23.18 12.44
C THR A 14 10.80 -22.00 12.77
N ASP A 15 11.33 -21.34 11.73
CA ASP A 15 11.77 -19.96 11.84
C ASP A 15 10.59 -19.23 12.46
N CYS A 16 10.61 -19.12 13.78
CA CYS A 16 9.80 -18.18 14.51
C CYS A 16 10.43 -16.86 14.08
N TYR A 17 10.00 -16.37 12.91
CA TYR A 17 10.32 -15.05 12.41
C TYR A 17 9.75 -14.14 13.49
N SER A 18 10.59 -13.83 14.48
CA SER A 18 10.36 -12.78 15.45
C SER A 18 10.30 -11.53 14.59
N GLN A 19 9.08 -11.15 14.23
CA GLN A 19 8.83 -9.93 13.51
C GLN A 19 9.23 -8.82 14.47
N GLU A 20 10.43 -8.26 14.31
CA GLU A 20 10.74 -6.98 14.93
C GLU A 20 9.64 -6.04 14.44
N LYS A 21 8.78 -5.62 15.38
CA LYS A 21 7.78 -4.59 15.11
C LYS A 21 8.61 -3.40 14.66
N TYR A 22 8.57 -3.06 13.38
CA TYR A 22 9.28 -1.89 12.88
C TYR A 22 8.79 -0.70 13.70
N ILE A 23 9.68 -0.12 14.48
CA ILE A 23 9.41 1.10 15.24
C ILE A 23 9.80 2.24 14.31
N PRO A 24 8.85 3.07 13.87
CA PRO A 24 9.17 4.21 13.04
C PRO A 24 10.21 5.08 13.73
N GLN A 25 11.33 5.32 13.05
CA GLN A 25 12.34 6.27 13.52
C GLN A 25 11.90 7.72 13.29
N SER A 26 10.71 7.93 12.71
CA SER A 26 10.17 9.25 12.38
C SER A 26 9.10 9.70 13.37
N THR A 27 8.95 11.02 13.52
CA THR A 27 7.81 11.65 14.17
C THR A 27 6.67 11.93 13.18
N ASN A 28 6.71 11.33 11.98
CA ASN A 28 5.76 11.62 10.91
C ASN A 28 4.48 10.81 11.14
N PHE A 29 3.39 11.53 11.42
CA PHE A 29 2.07 10.96 11.64
C PHE A 29 1.60 10.03 10.51
N ALA A 30 1.84 10.40 9.25
CA ALA A 30 1.43 9.60 8.09
C ALA A 30 2.19 8.28 8.04
N GLU A 31 3.45 8.28 8.44
CA GLU A 31 4.28 7.07 8.48
C GLU A 31 3.77 6.09 9.53
N PHE A 32 3.45 6.56 10.75
CA PHE A 32 2.79 5.71 11.75
C PHE A 32 1.48 5.10 11.24
N ALA A 33 0.64 5.88 10.55
CA ALA A 33 -0.59 5.39 9.95
C ALA A 33 -0.35 4.29 8.91
N ILE A 34 0.69 4.44 8.08
CA ILE A 34 1.10 3.42 7.11
C ILE A 34 1.47 2.12 7.83
N TYR A 35 2.29 2.18 8.88
CA TYR A 35 2.70 0.97 9.61
C TYR A 35 1.55 0.26 10.31
N GLU A 36 0.64 1.02 10.93
CA GLU A 36 -0.57 0.46 11.54
C GLU A 36 -1.47 -0.20 10.49
N ALA A 37 -1.67 0.44 9.33
CA ALA A 37 -2.44 -0.12 8.22
C ALA A 37 -1.80 -1.40 7.66
N ILE A 38 -0.48 -1.41 7.44
CA ILE A 38 0.25 -2.59 6.95
C ILE A 38 0.17 -3.74 7.96
N THR A 39 0.29 -3.44 9.24
CA THR A 39 0.20 -4.45 10.31
C THR A 39 -1.18 -5.10 10.33
N ASP A 40 -2.25 -4.29 10.40
CA ASP A 40 -3.62 -4.84 10.33
C ASP A 40 -3.88 -5.58 9.01
N PHE A 41 -3.36 -5.07 7.89
CA PHE A 41 -3.51 -5.72 6.59
C PHE A 41 -2.87 -7.11 6.58
N ALA A 42 -1.63 -7.22 7.05
CA ALA A 42 -0.85 -8.45 7.05
C ALA A 42 -1.43 -9.52 8.00
N ASP A 43 -2.17 -9.10 9.03
CA ASP A 43 -2.76 -10.02 10.01
C ASP A 43 -4.22 -10.36 9.68
N ASN A 44 -4.99 -9.38 9.19
CA ASN A 44 -6.45 -9.46 9.17
C ASN A 44 -7.08 -9.29 7.78
N CYS A 45 -6.32 -8.98 6.71
CA CYS A 45 -6.88 -8.79 5.37
C CYS A 45 -6.70 -10.04 4.50
N ARG A 46 -7.78 -10.49 3.84
CA ARG A 46 -7.71 -11.65 2.92
C ARG A 46 -6.82 -11.37 1.70
N LEU A 47 -6.74 -10.12 1.24
CA LEU A 47 -5.91 -9.71 0.10
C LEU A 47 -4.43 -10.02 0.37
N PHE A 48 -3.98 -9.95 1.62
CA PHE A 48 -2.62 -10.31 1.99
C PHE A 48 -2.26 -11.75 1.60
N LYS A 49 -3.22 -12.67 1.52
CA LYS A 49 -2.98 -14.06 1.10
C LYS A 49 -2.90 -14.22 -0.42
N GLN A 50 -3.42 -13.26 -1.19
CA GLN A 50 -3.62 -13.37 -2.63
C GLN A 50 -2.43 -12.83 -3.43
N ASP A 51 -1.78 -11.78 -2.93
CA ASP A 51 -0.64 -11.14 -3.61
C ASP A 51 0.62 -11.15 -2.74
N SER A 52 1.77 -10.83 -3.33
CA SER A 52 3.07 -10.74 -2.65
C SER A 52 3.68 -9.33 -2.65
N ILE A 53 3.09 -8.43 -3.42
CA ILE A 53 3.54 -7.05 -3.64
C ILE A 53 2.33 -6.15 -3.48
N PHE A 54 2.48 -5.10 -2.67
CA PHE A 54 1.41 -4.16 -2.37
C PHE A 54 1.90 -2.73 -2.54
N ASN A 55 1.11 -1.93 -3.26
CA ASN A 55 1.29 -0.49 -3.33
C ASN A 55 0.52 0.17 -2.17
N VAL A 56 1.16 1.10 -1.49
CA VAL A 56 0.54 1.91 -0.44
C VAL A 56 0.36 3.34 -0.94
N HIS A 57 -0.89 3.77 -1.02
CA HIS A 57 -1.26 5.15 -1.33
C HIS A 57 -1.67 5.89 -0.07
N ILE A 58 -1.33 7.17 0.00
CA ILE A 58 -1.67 8.02 1.13
C ILE A 58 -2.43 9.23 0.60
N GLU A 59 -3.65 9.40 1.09
CA GLU A 59 -4.43 10.61 0.90
C GLU A 59 -4.47 11.35 2.23
N ASP A 60 -3.66 12.40 2.33
CA ASP A 60 -3.53 13.16 3.56
C ASP A 60 -4.86 13.84 3.93
N THR A 61 -5.60 14.36 2.95
CA THR A 61 -6.93 14.95 3.17
C THR A 61 -7.95 14.30 2.26
N LEU A 62 -8.90 13.56 2.86
CA LEU A 62 -9.95 12.89 2.10
C LEU A 62 -10.91 13.87 1.44
N ARG A 63 -11.15 13.67 0.15
CA ARG A 63 -12.20 14.37 -0.61
C ARG A 63 -13.31 13.41 -0.97
N HIS A 64 -14.55 13.87 -0.90
CA HIS A 64 -15.71 13.15 -1.42
C HIS A 64 -16.26 13.90 -2.62
N VAL A 65 -16.38 13.20 -3.74
CA VAL A 65 -16.93 13.76 -4.98
C VAL A 65 -18.29 13.14 -5.28
N THR A 66 -19.17 13.95 -5.85
CA THR A 66 -20.48 13.50 -6.33
C THR A 66 -20.64 13.82 -7.81
N LEU A 67 -21.32 12.94 -8.53
CA LEU A 67 -21.62 13.16 -9.94
C LEU A 67 -22.84 14.09 -10.05
N GLN A 68 -22.64 15.30 -10.56
CA GLN A 68 -23.68 16.30 -10.69
C GLN A 68 -23.92 16.65 -12.16
N ARG A 69 -25.15 17.02 -12.50
CA ARG A 69 -25.50 17.48 -13.85
C ARG A 69 -25.48 19.00 -13.89
N ASP A 70 -24.64 19.57 -14.74
CA ASP A 70 -24.50 21.00 -14.98
C ASP A 70 -24.65 21.29 -16.47
N GLN A 71 -25.65 22.09 -16.84
CA GLN A 71 -25.99 22.44 -18.23
C GLN A 71 -26.03 21.23 -19.19
N GLY A 72 -26.61 20.11 -18.72
CA GLY A 72 -26.75 18.88 -19.50
C GLY A 72 -25.54 17.94 -19.46
N THR A 73 -24.38 18.37 -18.94
CA THR A 73 -23.16 17.57 -18.84
C THR A 73 -23.00 17.01 -17.42
N LEU A 74 -22.55 15.75 -17.30
CA LEU A 74 -22.21 15.15 -16.01
C LEU A 74 -20.78 15.53 -15.63
N LYS A 75 -20.59 16.05 -14.41
CA LYS A 75 -19.31 16.48 -13.87
C LYS A 75 -19.14 15.92 -12.46
N TRP A 76 -17.95 15.43 -12.14
CA TRP A 76 -17.57 15.13 -10.77
C TRP A 76 -17.28 16.44 -10.04
N VAL A 77 -17.98 16.68 -8.94
CA VAL A 77 -17.86 17.89 -8.13
C VAL A 77 -17.43 17.49 -6.73
N CYS A 78 -16.42 18.19 -6.19
CA CYS A 78 -16.02 18.04 -4.79
C CYS A 78 -17.17 18.51 -3.90
N ASP A 79 -17.78 17.56 -3.20
CA ASP A 79 -18.94 17.77 -2.35
C ASP A 79 -18.51 18.05 -0.90
N SER A 80 -17.55 17.29 -0.39
CA SER A 80 -17.08 17.40 0.99
C SER A 80 -15.58 17.18 1.10
N VAL A 81 -14.94 17.85 2.07
CA VAL A 81 -13.51 17.68 2.39
C VAL A 81 -13.39 17.35 3.88
N TYR A 82 -12.70 16.26 4.20
CA TYR A 82 -12.52 15.76 5.57
C TYR A 82 -11.07 15.95 6.01
N THR A 83 -10.77 17.14 6.55
CA THR A 83 -9.40 17.51 6.95
C THR A 83 -8.90 16.75 8.18
N ASN A 84 -9.79 16.19 8.99
CA ASN A 84 -9.47 15.41 10.19
C ASN A 84 -9.28 13.90 9.92
N ILE A 85 -9.38 13.47 8.65
CA ILE A 85 -9.23 12.08 8.23
C ILE A 85 -8.01 11.97 7.31
N LEU A 86 -7.10 11.07 7.67
CA LEU A 86 -6.02 10.60 6.79
C LEU A 86 -6.39 9.21 6.28
N VAL A 87 -6.18 8.96 4.99
CA VAL A 87 -6.46 7.66 4.39
C VAL A 87 -5.17 7.00 3.94
N VAL A 88 -5.00 5.73 4.33
CA VAL A 88 -3.97 4.84 3.78
C VAL A 88 -4.67 3.75 2.98
N GLU A 89 -4.38 3.64 1.71
CA GLU A 89 -4.91 2.57 0.85
C GLU A 89 -3.82 1.56 0.53
N ILE A 90 -4.15 0.28 0.63
CA ILE A 90 -3.26 -0.83 0.29
C ILE A 90 -3.90 -1.61 -0.85
N LEU A 91 -3.21 -1.64 -1.99
CA LEU A 91 -3.62 -2.31 -3.21
C LEU A 91 -2.65 -3.45 -3.52
N GLY A 92 -3.17 -4.62 -3.91
CA GLY A 92 -2.33 -5.64 -4.53
C GLY A 92 -1.80 -5.10 -5.86
N GLU A 93 -0.50 -5.23 -6.11
CA GLU A 93 0.10 -4.76 -7.36
C GLU A 93 0.31 -5.93 -8.32
N LYS A 94 -0.22 -5.81 -9.54
CA LYS A 94 -0.03 -6.79 -10.61
C LYS A 94 0.73 -6.21 -11.77
N ASP A 95 0.54 -4.92 -12.02
CA ASP A 95 1.17 -4.26 -13.14
C ASP A 95 2.58 -3.81 -12.72
N LYS A 96 3.52 -3.93 -13.65
CA LYS A 96 4.91 -3.51 -13.41
C LYS A 96 5.05 -2.01 -13.57
N ILE A 97 5.93 -1.41 -12.76
CA ILE A 97 6.30 0.00 -12.89
C ILE A 97 7.32 0.15 -14.00
N GLY A 98 7.08 1.10 -14.91
CA GLY A 98 8.03 1.47 -15.94
C GLY A 98 9.33 2.04 -15.35
N TYR A 99 10.46 1.40 -15.65
CA TYR A 99 11.79 1.84 -15.27
C TYR A 99 12.44 2.61 -16.41
N TYR A 100 12.47 3.94 -16.24
CA TYR A 100 13.00 4.87 -17.23
C TYR A 100 14.48 5.21 -16.95
N PRO A 101 15.28 5.56 -17.98
CA PRO A 101 16.69 5.90 -17.80
C PRO A 101 16.99 7.07 -16.85
N ASN A 102 16.02 7.94 -16.58
CA ASN A 102 16.15 9.05 -15.64
C ASN A 102 15.79 8.69 -14.18
N ALA A 103 15.35 7.46 -13.91
CA ALA A 103 15.09 6.93 -12.57
C ALA A 103 16.39 6.45 -11.89
N VAL A 104 17.34 7.35 -11.72
CA VAL A 104 18.66 7.06 -11.14
C VAL A 104 18.66 7.25 -9.62
N VAL A 105 19.61 6.63 -8.92
CA VAL A 105 19.86 6.86 -7.49
C VAL A 105 20.03 8.36 -7.23
N GLY A 106 19.38 8.86 -6.18
CA GLY A 106 19.32 10.28 -5.86
C GLY A 106 18.13 11.03 -6.50
N SER A 107 17.49 10.48 -7.53
CA SER A 107 16.30 11.10 -8.13
C SER A 107 15.07 11.00 -7.21
N LYS A 108 14.18 12.00 -7.27
CA LYS A 108 12.94 12.05 -6.51
C LYS A 108 11.73 11.87 -7.41
N GLY A 109 10.73 11.13 -6.95
CA GLY A 109 9.44 11.00 -7.64
C GLY A 109 9.51 10.34 -9.02
N LYS A 110 10.55 9.54 -9.30
CA LYS A 110 10.65 8.72 -10.54
C LYS A 110 10.31 7.25 -10.33
N LEU A 111 10.57 6.74 -9.13
CA LEU A 111 10.16 5.44 -8.63
C LEU A 111 9.68 5.59 -7.18
N PRO A 112 8.97 4.60 -6.63
CA PRO A 112 8.74 4.54 -5.20
C PRO A 112 10.08 4.55 -4.45
N SER A 113 10.11 5.28 -3.35
CA SER A 113 11.35 5.58 -2.61
C SER A 113 11.33 5.02 -1.19
N ARG A 114 10.20 4.45 -0.76
CA ARG A 114 10.01 3.83 0.55
C ARG A 114 9.43 2.44 0.40
N TYR A 115 9.81 1.57 1.34
CA TYR A 115 9.28 0.22 1.38
C TYR A 115 9.42 -0.39 2.77
N VAL A 116 8.67 -1.47 2.97
CA VAL A 116 8.84 -2.40 4.09
C VAL A 116 8.63 -3.82 3.59
N ILE A 117 9.29 -4.79 4.22
CA ILE A 117 9.09 -6.20 3.93
C ILE A 117 8.45 -6.85 5.15
N VAL A 118 7.22 -7.34 5.00
CA VAL A 118 6.45 -7.97 6.09
C VAL A 118 6.12 -9.41 5.68
N LYS A 119 6.58 -10.38 6.48
CA LYS A 119 6.43 -11.82 6.21
C LYS A 119 6.86 -12.20 4.78
N GLY A 120 7.97 -11.61 4.33
CA GLY A 120 8.54 -11.82 2.99
C GLY A 120 7.83 -11.09 1.85
N LYS A 121 6.75 -10.35 2.11
CA LYS A 121 5.97 -9.61 1.10
C LYS A 121 6.34 -8.13 1.10
N LEU A 122 6.39 -7.55 -0.10
CA LEU A 122 6.81 -6.16 -0.30
C LEU A 122 5.62 -5.22 -0.19
N PHE A 123 5.79 -4.16 0.61
CA PHE A 123 4.93 -2.98 0.59
C PHE A 123 5.80 -1.80 0.20
N TYR A 124 5.34 -0.95 -0.72
CA TYR A 124 6.09 0.22 -1.14
C TYR A 124 5.19 1.43 -1.36
N TRP A 125 5.75 2.63 -1.26
CA TRP A 125 5.04 3.88 -1.56
C TRP A 125 5.97 4.96 -2.10
N TRP A 126 5.34 5.98 -2.69
CA TRP A 126 6.01 7.15 -3.22
C TRP A 126 6.15 8.21 -2.13
N ASP A 127 7.40 8.52 -1.76
CA ASP A 127 7.73 9.69 -0.94
C ASP A 127 8.47 10.69 -1.84
N ARG A 128 7.79 11.78 -2.19
CA ARG A 128 8.32 12.78 -3.14
C ARG A 128 9.48 13.58 -2.56
N ASP A 129 9.63 13.60 -1.24
CA ASP A 129 10.69 14.34 -0.57
C ASP A 129 11.92 13.47 -0.29
N TYR A 130 11.78 12.14 -0.39
CA TYR A 130 12.86 11.19 -0.22
C TYR A 130 13.44 10.69 -1.55
N PRO A 131 14.77 10.83 -1.77
CA PRO A 131 15.41 10.36 -3.00
C PRO A 131 15.44 8.83 -3.07
N LEU A 132 15.43 8.30 -4.29
CA LEU A 132 15.64 6.88 -4.57
C LEU A 132 17.04 6.45 -4.09
N THR A 133 17.10 5.41 -3.26
CA THR A 133 18.35 4.83 -2.76
C THR A 133 18.76 3.60 -3.57
N GLU A 134 20.03 3.20 -3.49
CA GLU A 134 20.52 1.94 -4.07
C GLU A 134 19.78 0.73 -3.49
N GLU A 135 19.53 0.75 -2.18
CA GLU A 135 18.78 -0.28 -1.46
C GLU A 135 17.37 -0.41 -2.02
N MET A 136 16.62 0.69 -2.13
CA MET A 136 15.25 0.66 -2.65
C MET A 136 15.20 0.18 -4.11
N LEU A 137 16.11 0.66 -4.96
CA LEU A 137 16.20 0.19 -6.35
C LEU A 137 16.51 -1.32 -6.41
N SER A 138 17.40 -1.81 -5.55
CA SER A 138 17.71 -3.24 -5.44
C SER A 138 16.49 -4.06 -5.01
N VAL A 139 15.70 -3.56 -4.05
CA VAL A 139 14.46 -4.21 -3.59
C VAL A 139 13.41 -4.28 -4.71
N LEU A 140 13.16 -3.18 -5.41
CA LEU A 140 12.22 -3.14 -6.54
C LEU A 140 12.60 -4.16 -7.63
N LYS A 141 13.90 -4.28 -7.94
CA LYS A 141 14.42 -5.29 -8.88
C LYS A 141 14.26 -6.71 -8.35
N LYS A 142 14.62 -6.95 -7.08
CA LYS A 142 14.52 -8.28 -6.43
C LYS A 142 13.10 -8.81 -6.43
N TYR A 143 12.11 -7.95 -6.19
CA TYR A 143 10.70 -8.31 -6.21
C TYR A 143 10.07 -8.26 -7.61
N ASN A 144 10.86 -8.00 -8.66
CA ASN A 144 10.40 -7.94 -10.05
C ASN A 144 9.27 -6.92 -10.28
N VAL A 145 9.29 -5.80 -9.53
CA VAL A 145 8.30 -4.70 -9.64
C VAL A 145 8.50 -3.91 -10.92
N LEU A 146 9.73 -3.89 -11.46
CA LEU A 146 10.11 -3.04 -12.58
C LEU A 146 9.99 -3.75 -13.93
N THR A 147 9.68 -2.96 -14.97
CA THR A 147 9.84 -3.33 -16.37
C THR A 147 10.64 -2.26 -17.08
N ASP A 148 11.65 -2.64 -17.85
CA ASP A 148 12.49 -1.68 -18.57
C ASP A 148 11.65 -0.96 -19.64
N MET A 149 11.69 0.37 -19.60
CA MET A 149 11.01 1.21 -20.59
C MET A 149 12.05 1.76 -21.55
N ILE A 150 12.06 1.26 -22.77
CA ILE A 150 12.77 1.91 -23.88
C ILE A 150 11.87 3.07 -24.35
N TYR A 151 12.45 4.23 -24.65
CA TYR A 151 11.72 5.40 -25.16
C TYR A 151 11.00 5.15 -26.52
N ASP A 152 11.04 3.94 -27.06
CA ASP A 152 10.52 3.53 -28.37
C ASP A 152 9.01 3.23 -28.36
N GLY A 153 8.23 3.98 -27.56
CA GLY A 153 6.77 3.94 -27.59
C GLY A 153 6.10 2.66 -27.09
N MET A 154 6.83 1.69 -26.55
CA MET A 154 6.25 0.47 -25.99
C MET A 154 5.71 0.76 -24.58
N LEU A 155 4.37 0.80 -24.45
CA LEU A 155 3.71 0.85 -23.16
C LEU A 155 3.68 -0.56 -22.55
N PRO A 156 3.93 -0.71 -21.24
CA PRO A 156 3.80 -2.00 -20.61
C PRO A 156 2.33 -2.40 -20.65
N GLU A 157 2.08 -3.71 -20.74
CA GLU A 157 0.73 -4.24 -20.75
C GLU A 157 0.11 -4.01 -19.37
N TYR A 158 -0.84 -3.08 -19.30
CA TYR A 158 -1.59 -2.79 -18.08
C TYR A 158 -2.87 -3.60 -18.07
N SER A 159 -3.15 -4.26 -16.96
CA SER A 159 -4.37 -5.06 -16.80
C SER A 159 -5.38 -4.33 -15.91
N ILE A 160 -6.43 -3.78 -16.52
CA ILE A 160 -7.51 -3.17 -15.75
C ILE A 160 -8.42 -4.28 -15.22
N ASN A 161 -8.51 -4.39 -13.89
CA ASN A 161 -9.42 -5.30 -13.21
C ASN A 161 -10.36 -4.52 -12.28
N ASP A 162 -11.52 -4.13 -12.80
CA ASP A 162 -12.52 -3.36 -12.04
C ASP A 162 -13.09 -4.11 -10.83
N ALA A 163 -12.90 -5.44 -10.75
CA ALA A 163 -13.31 -6.24 -9.60
C ALA A 163 -12.23 -6.31 -8.50
N GLN A 164 -11.01 -5.84 -8.79
CA GLN A 164 -9.91 -5.84 -7.83
C GLN A 164 -10.23 -4.90 -6.67
N LYS A 165 -10.17 -5.44 -5.46
CA LYS A 165 -10.42 -4.68 -4.24
C LYS A 165 -9.11 -4.22 -3.62
N GLY A 166 -9.13 -3.01 -3.09
CA GLY A 166 -8.16 -2.48 -2.15
C GLY A 166 -8.66 -2.57 -0.72
N ALA A 167 -7.75 -2.35 0.23
CA ALA A 167 -8.10 -2.06 1.61
C ALA A 167 -7.77 -0.59 1.93
N SER A 168 -8.79 0.20 2.21
CA SER A 168 -8.65 1.61 2.61
C SER A 168 -8.82 1.73 4.12
N TYR A 169 -7.87 2.37 4.77
CA TYR A 169 -7.81 2.61 6.20
C TYR A 169 -8.02 4.09 6.46
N TYR A 170 -9.13 4.42 7.11
CA TYR A 170 -9.48 5.79 7.45
C TYR A 170 -9.10 6.05 8.90
N PHE A 171 -8.06 6.84 9.12
CA PHE A 171 -7.54 7.19 10.43
C PHE A 171 -8.05 8.55 10.88
N CYS A 172 -8.40 8.67 12.15
CA CYS A 172 -8.56 9.97 12.78
C CYS A 172 -7.20 10.63 12.99
N ARG A 173 -7.00 11.85 12.47
CA ARG A 173 -5.73 12.57 12.60
C ARG A 173 -5.27 12.82 14.03
N ASN A 174 -6.22 12.93 14.96
CA ASN A 174 -5.90 13.19 16.36
C ASN A 174 -5.60 11.90 17.15
N ASP A 175 -5.87 10.72 16.58
CA ASP A 175 -5.74 9.43 17.28
C ASP A 175 -5.69 8.26 16.28
N LEU A 176 -4.48 7.75 16.00
CA LEU A 176 -4.27 6.63 15.07
C LEU A 176 -4.85 5.30 15.54
N SER A 177 -5.12 5.13 16.84
CA SER A 177 -5.80 3.92 17.32
C SER A 177 -7.26 3.87 16.89
N LYS A 178 -7.82 5.02 16.48
CA LYS A 178 -9.17 5.15 15.95
C LYS A 178 -9.14 5.16 14.43
N TYR A 179 -9.32 3.98 13.85
CA TYR A 179 -9.47 3.84 12.41
C TYR A 179 -10.58 2.87 12.03
N LYS A 180 -10.95 2.92 10.75
CA LYS A 180 -11.82 1.91 10.12
C LYS A 180 -11.20 1.43 8.83
N ARG A 181 -11.19 0.12 8.64
CA ARG A 181 -10.83 -0.52 7.38
C ARG A 181 -12.06 -0.77 6.53
N VAL A 182 -12.01 -0.41 5.26
CA VAL A 182 -13.01 -0.72 4.24
C VAL A 182 -12.32 -1.48 3.12
N VAL A 183 -12.92 -2.59 2.68
CA VAL A 183 -12.40 -3.39 1.55
C VAL A 183 -13.37 -3.28 0.39
N THR A 184 -12.96 -2.58 -0.66
CA THR A 184 -13.82 -2.24 -1.80
C THR A 184 -12.99 -2.09 -3.08
N ASN A 185 -13.66 -2.14 -4.23
CA ASN A 185 -13.10 -1.83 -5.55
C ASN A 185 -13.43 -0.40 -6.02
N ILE A 186 -14.11 0.39 -5.17
CA ILE A 186 -14.47 1.77 -5.45
C ILE A 186 -13.38 2.67 -4.84
N ALA A 187 -12.84 3.63 -5.60
CA ALA A 187 -11.88 4.58 -5.04
C ALA A 187 -12.53 5.41 -3.91
N THR A 188 -11.74 5.74 -2.89
CA THR A 188 -12.17 6.39 -1.65
C THR A 188 -12.93 7.69 -1.83
N GLU A 189 -12.71 8.38 -2.95
CA GLU A 189 -13.35 9.64 -3.30
C GLU A 189 -14.81 9.48 -3.76
N TYR A 190 -15.18 8.32 -4.31
CA TYR A 190 -16.47 8.09 -4.99
C TYR A 190 -17.57 7.49 -4.10
N TYR A 191 -17.31 7.33 -2.81
CA TYR A 191 -18.32 6.91 -1.85
C TYR A 191 -18.17 7.67 -0.53
N SER A 192 -19.26 7.76 0.22
CA SER A 192 -19.23 8.43 1.50
C SER A 192 -18.32 7.68 2.48
N PRO A 193 -17.36 8.36 3.14
CA PRO A 193 -16.46 7.71 4.07
C PRO A 193 -17.18 7.03 5.23
N PRO A 194 -16.59 5.98 5.83
CA PRO A 194 -17.16 5.34 6.99
C PRO A 194 -17.23 6.32 8.17
N LYS A 195 -18.34 6.30 8.91
CA LYS A 195 -18.48 7.15 10.11
C LYS A 195 -17.40 6.82 11.14
N LEU A 196 -16.50 7.76 11.42
CA LEU A 196 -15.45 7.64 12.43
C LEU A 196 -15.80 8.50 13.65
N LYS A 197 -15.52 7.99 14.84
CA LYS A 197 -15.67 8.75 16.10
C LYS A 197 -14.35 9.41 16.45
N CYS A 198 -13.89 10.30 15.58
CA CYS A 198 -12.71 11.12 15.88
C CYS A 198 -13.09 12.02 17.06
N GLY A 199 -12.42 11.83 18.20
CA GLY A 199 -12.56 12.77 19.31
C GLY A 199 -12.16 14.17 18.83
N ASN A 200 -12.78 15.20 19.41
CA ASN A 200 -12.36 16.58 19.20
C ASN A 200 -10.91 16.76 19.64
#